data_AF-A0A934I4V8-F1
#
_entry.id   AF-A0A934I4V8-F1
#
_cell.length_a   1.000
_cell.length_b   1.000
_cell.length_c   1.000
_cell.angle_alpha   90.00
_cell.angle_beta   90.00
_cell.angle_gamma   90.00
#
_symmetry.space_group_name_H-M   'P 1'
#
loop_
_entity.id
_entity.type
_entity.pdbx_description
1 polymer ?
#
loop_
_entity_poly.entity_id
_entity_poly.type
_entity_poly.pdbx_seq_one_letter_code
_entity_poly.pdbx_strand_id
1 'polypeptide(L)'
;MTGRGTSPMTRYRRHRLDSFERRRDVLDSRFHRWRNRRHRRALVLLFCGAYHTGVTLGVAAVLLEQATLLAMTAALCLASCAIWSMIRTLIRLEDMAPPEFLDEYELARQLRLRATTTHFYYAIGLVYAGIITFGSVWALDRGWAMRDLYDLTYTTGMTMFLIIGLIGAIPGLVLAWTLPDPTDPDLLFPDAD
;
A
#
# COMPACT_ATOMS: atom_id res chain seq x y z
N MET A 1 -49.84 11.38 10.96
CA MET A 1 -48.68 11.56 11.86
C MET A 1 -47.40 11.26 11.08
N THR A 2 -46.71 12.34 10.71
CA THR A 2 -45.28 12.49 10.37
C THR A 2 -44.51 11.28 9.82
N GLY A 3 -44.29 11.29 8.49
CA GLY A 3 -43.31 10.46 7.84
C GLY A 3 -41.92 10.70 8.42
N ARG A 4 -41.32 9.64 8.98
CA ARG A 4 -39.89 9.59 9.32
C ARG A 4 -39.10 9.81 8.03
N GLY A 5 -38.73 11.06 7.77
CA GLY A 5 -37.69 11.38 6.80
C GLY A 5 -36.45 10.56 7.18
N THR A 6 -36.00 9.70 6.28
CA THR A 6 -34.74 8.99 6.43
C THR A 6 -33.67 9.99 6.84
N SER A 7 -32.98 9.73 7.96
CA SER A 7 -32.01 10.67 8.49
C SER A 7 -30.96 10.99 7.42
N PRO A 8 -30.38 12.20 7.38
CA PRO A 8 -29.33 12.56 6.42
C PRO A 8 -28.18 11.53 6.39
N MET A 9 -27.85 10.93 7.53
CA MET A 9 -26.86 9.87 7.65
C MET A 9 -27.28 8.59 6.92
N THR A 10 -28.55 8.19 6.98
CA THR A 10 -29.05 7.00 6.26
C THR A 10 -28.99 7.20 4.74
N ARG A 11 -29.31 8.41 4.25
CA ARG A 11 -29.20 8.73 2.81
C ARG A 11 -27.74 8.73 2.34
N TYR A 12 -26.85 9.33 3.12
CA TYR A 12 -25.42 9.32 2.82
C TYR A 12 -24.83 7.91 2.81
N ARG A 13 -25.19 7.08 3.80
CA ARG A 13 -24.76 5.67 3.87
C ARG A 13 -25.24 4.89 2.64
N ARG A 14 -26.52 5.01 2.27
CA ARG A 14 -27.07 4.35 1.07
C ARG A 14 -26.36 4.81 -0.21
N HIS A 15 -26.12 6.11 -0.36
CA HIS A 15 -25.40 6.63 -1.52
C HIS A 15 -23.97 6.08 -1.64
N ARG A 16 -23.27 5.89 -0.50
CA ARG A 16 -21.94 5.26 -0.48
C ARG A 16 -21.97 3.79 -0.88
N LEU A 17 -22.97 3.04 -0.43
CA LEU A 17 -23.17 1.64 -0.80
C LEU A 17 -23.43 1.52 -2.32
N ASP A 18 -24.40 2.27 -2.85
CA ASP A 18 -24.72 2.28 -4.29
C ASP A 18 -23.51 2.68 -5.15
N SER A 19 -22.72 3.67 -4.69
CA SER A 19 -21.53 4.11 -5.42
C SER A 19 -20.41 3.08 -5.41
N PHE A 20 -20.30 2.30 -4.33
CA PHE A 20 -19.34 1.21 -4.22
C PHE A 20 -19.72 0.04 -5.13
N GLU A 21 -20.99 -0.37 -5.12
CA GLU A 21 -21.53 -1.41 -6.01
C GLU A 21 -21.29 -1.08 -7.49
N ARG A 22 -21.65 0.13 -7.94
CA ARG A 22 -21.42 0.55 -9.34
C ARG A 22 -19.94 0.49 -9.75
N ARG A 23 -19.03 0.89 -8.85
CA ARG A 23 -17.57 0.83 -9.12
C ARG A 23 -17.10 -0.62 -9.21
N ARG A 24 -17.60 -1.48 -8.33
CA ARG A 24 -17.31 -2.92 -8.33
C ARG A 24 -17.78 -3.57 -9.65
N ASP A 25 -18.99 -3.29 -10.11
CA ASP A 25 -19.56 -3.86 -11.34
C ASP A 25 -18.78 -3.43 -12.60
N VAL A 26 -18.41 -2.16 -12.69
CA VAL A 26 -17.60 -1.64 -13.81
C VAL A 26 -16.20 -2.27 -13.83
N LEU A 27 -15.60 -2.49 -12.67
CA LEU A 27 -14.29 -3.15 -12.57
C LEU A 27 -14.38 -4.65 -12.88
N ASP A 28 -15.47 -5.30 -12.46
CA ASP A 28 -15.70 -6.72 -12.71
C ASP A 28 -15.86 -7.03 -14.20
N SER A 29 -16.63 -6.21 -14.92
CA SER A 29 -16.81 -6.38 -16.36
C SER A 29 -15.53 -6.13 -17.18
N ARG A 30 -14.65 -5.21 -16.74
CA ARG A 30 -13.45 -4.82 -17.51
C ARG A 30 -12.23 -5.70 -17.26
N PHE A 31 -12.06 -6.26 -16.06
CA PHE A 31 -10.83 -6.92 -15.66
C PHE A 31 -10.96 -8.42 -15.40
N HIS A 32 -12.08 -9.05 -15.79
CA HIS A 32 -12.37 -10.45 -15.48
C HIS A 32 -11.19 -11.42 -15.80
N ARG A 33 -10.52 -11.22 -16.94
CA ARG A 33 -9.42 -12.09 -17.41
C ARG A 33 -8.08 -11.90 -16.67
N TRP A 34 -7.83 -10.71 -16.12
CA TRP A 34 -6.60 -10.36 -15.40
C TRP A 34 -6.66 -10.69 -13.91
N ARG A 35 -7.82 -11.13 -13.41
CA ARG A 35 -8.05 -11.44 -12.01
C ARG A 35 -7.48 -12.78 -11.56
N ASN A 36 -6.99 -13.64 -12.46
CA ASN A 36 -6.48 -14.94 -12.04
C ASN A 36 -5.40 -14.80 -10.95
N ARG A 37 -5.43 -15.67 -9.95
CA ARG A 37 -4.49 -15.69 -8.82
C ARG A 37 -3.03 -15.65 -9.27
N ARG A 38 -2.71 -16.28 -10.41
CA ARG A 38 -1.35 -16.27 -11.01
C ARG A 38 -0.90 -14.86 -11.40
N HIS A 39 -1.76 -14.08 -12.07
CA HIS A 39 -1.44 -12.72 -12.50
C HIS A 39 -1.34 -11.76 -11.30
N ARG A 40 -2.23 -11.87 -10.30
CA ARG A 40 -2.14 -11.06 -9.07
C ARG A 40 -0.84 -11.31 -8.31
N ARG A 41 -0.45 -12.58 -8.14
CA ARG A 41 0.80 -12.95 -7.48
C ARG A 41 2.03 -12.47 -8.26
N ALA A 42 2.01 -12.60 -9.59
CA ALA A 42 3.08 -12.06 -10.43
C ALA A 42 3.22 -10.54 -10.30
N LEU A 43 2.10 -9.80 -10.25
CA LEU A 43 2.12 -8.35 -10.01
C LEU A 43 2.65 -7.99 -8.62
N VAL A 44 2.29 -8.74 -7.59
CA VAL A 44 2.84 -8.55 -6.22
C VAL A 44 4.36 -8.80 -6.21
N LEU A 45 4.83 -9.88 -6.83
CA LEU A 45 6.27 -10.17 -6.93
C LEU A 45 7.00 -9.10 -7.75
N LEU A 46 6.42 -8.65 -8.86
CA LEU A 46 6.96 -7.59 -9.70
C LEU A 46 7.04 -6.27 -8.92
N PHE A 47 6.00 -5.93 -8.16
CA PHE A 47 6.01 -4.76 -7.28
C PHE A 47 7.12 -4.87 -6.24
N CYS A 48 7.18 -5.97 -5.49
CA CYS A 48 8.21 -6.17 -4.48
C CYS A 48 9.62 -6.12 -5.08
N GLY A 49 9.83 -6.73 -6.25
CA GLY A 49 11.11 -6.72 -6.97
C GLY A 49 11.51 -5.33 -7.47
N ALA A 50 10.60 -4.63 -8.15
CA ALA A 50 10.83 -3.27 -8.64
C ALA A 50 11.08 -2.29 -7.49
N TYR A 51 10.32 -2.44 -6.40
CA TYR A 51 10.46 -1.65 -5.19
C TYR A 51 11.83 -1.87 -4.55
N HIS A 52 12.18 -3.12 -4.28
CA HIS A 52 13.45 -3.47 -3.63
C HIS A 52 14.65 -3.01 -4.47
N THR A 53 14.59 -3.22 -5.78
CA THR A 53 15.61 -2.74 -6.73
C THR A 53 15.72 -1.22 -6.68
N GLY A 54 14.59 -0.51 -6.68
CA GLY A 54 14.55 0.95 -6.55
C GLY A 54 15.20 1.44 -5.25
N VAL A 55 14.93 0.81 -4.11
CA VAL A 55 15.60 1.16 -2.83
C VAL A 55 17.11 0.95 -2.92
N THR A 56 17.54 -0.21 -3.41
CA THR A 56 18.97 -0.53 -3.50
C THR A 56 19.72 0.43 -4.43
N LEU A 57 19.12 0.77 -5.58
CA LEU A 57 19.69 1.73 -6.52
C LEU A 57 19.68 3.15 -5.96
N GLY A 58 18.65 3.54 -5.21
CA GLY A 58 18.58 4.85 -4.57
C GLY A 58 19.70 5.03 -3.55
N VAL A 59 19.92 4.03 -2.69
CA VAL A 59 21.02 4.05 -1.73
C VAL A 59 22.37 4.08 -2.47
N ALA A 60 22.56 3.24 -3.48
CA ALA A 60 23.79 3.24 -4.28
C ALA A 60 24.02 4.57 -5.02
N ALA A 61 22.97 5.21 -5.53
CA ALA A 61 23.05 6.49 -6.22
C ALA A 61 23.64 7.59 -5.32
N VAL A 62 23.24 7.61 -4.05
CA VAL A 62 23.76 8.59 -3.09
C VAL A 62 25.18 8.25 -2.66
N LEU A 63 25.48 6.99 -2.37
CA LEU A 63 26.82 6.57 -1.95
C LEU A 63 27.88 6.74 -3.04
N LEU A 64 27.50 6.56 -4.31
CA LEU A 64 28.40 6.66 -5.46
C LEU A 64 28.33 8.02 -6.17
N GLU A 65 27.48 8.94 -5.69
CA GLU A 65 27.21 10.24 -6.32
C GLU A 65 26.83 10.14 -7.82
N GLN A 66 26.09 9.09 -8.21
CA GLN A 66 25.77 8.81 -9.61
C GLN A 66 24.35 9.27 -9.99
N ALA A 67 24.28 10.33 -10.80
CA ALA A 67 23.02 10.89 -11.31
C ALA A 67 22.19 9.89 -12.16
N THR A 68 22.86 8.98 -12.88
CA THR A 68 22.19 7.94 -13.68
C THR A 68 21.43 6.95 -12.80
N LEU A 69 22.03 6.50 -11.69
CA LEU A 69 21.37 5.62 -10.72
C LEU A 69 20.18 6.31 -10.05
N LEU A 70 20.28 7.62 -9.80
CA LEU A 70 19.18 8.41 -9.27
C LEU A 70 18.01 8.49 -10.26
N ALA A 71 18.29 8.72 -11.54
CA ALA A 71 17.27 8.73 -12.59
C ALA A 71 16.60 7.35 -12.76
N MET A 72 17.37 6.25 -12.68
CA MET A 72 16.83 4.89 -12.70
C MET A 72 15.95 4.62 -11.48
N THR A 73 16.34 5.09 -10.30
CA THR A 73 15.54 5.00 -9.07
C THR A 73 14.21 5.72 -9.24
N ALA A 74 14.21 6.94 -9.79
CA ALA A 74 12.99 7.69 -10.07
C ALA A 74 12.06 6.94 -11.06
N ALA A 75 12.62 6.36 -12.11
CA ALA A 75 11.86 5.56 -13.08
C ALA A 75 11.23 4.31 -12.43
N LEU A 76 11.97 3.61 -11.56
CA LEU A 76 11.46 2.45 -10.81
C LEU A 76 10.38 2.83 -9.80
N CYS A 77 10.49 4.00 -9.16
CA CYS A 77 9.43 4.54 -8.30
C CYS A 77 8.14 4.77 -9.11
N LEU A 78 8.23 5.37 -10.30
CA LEU A 78 7.06 5.58 -11.17
C LEU A 78 6.44 4.25 -11.63
N ALA A 79 7.27 3.29 -12.02
CA ALA A 79 6.82 1.95 -12.38
C ALA A 79 6.13 1.26 -11.20
N SER A 80 6.69 1.38 -9.99
CA SER A 80 6.11 0.83 -8.76
C SER A 80 4.75 1.47 -8.45
N CYS A 81 4.59 2.78 -8.62
CA CYS A 81 3.30 3.47 -8.48
C CYS A 81 2.26 2.97 -9.48
N ALA A 82 2.66 2.72 -10.73
CA ALA A 82 1.77 2.16 -11.76
C ALA A 82 1.34 0.73 -11.41
N ILE A 83 2.28 -0.14 -11.03
CA ILE A 83 2.00 -1.52 -10.60
C ILE A 83 1.10 -1.52 -9.37
N TRP A 84 1.39 -0.67 -8.38
CA TRP A 84 0.56 -0.52 -7.18
C TRP A 84 -0.87 -0.09 -7.50
N SER A 85 -1.04 0.89 -8.40
CA SER A 85 -2.37 1.33 -8.85
C SER A 85 -3.14 0.21 -9.54
N MET A 86 -2.45 -0.62 -10.31
CA MET A 86 -3.01 -1.81 -10.95
C MET A 86 -3.42 -2.87 -9.92
N ILE A 87 -2.56 -3.15 -8.92
CA ILE A 87 -2.88 -4.06 -7.81
C ILE A 87 -4.14 -3.57 -7.07
N ARG A 88 -4.22 -2.28 -6.70
CA ARG A 88 -5.41 -1.72 -6.05
C ARG A 88 -6.68 -1.86 -6.88
N THR A 89 -6.56 -1.72 -8.19
CA THR A 89 -7.69 -1.89 -9.11
C THR A 89 -8.15 -3.35 -9.16
N LEU A 90 -7.23 -4.31 -9.09
CA LEU A 90 -7.53 -5.75 -9.13
C LEU A 90 -8.09 -6.30 -7.81
N ILE A 91 -7.81 -5.70 -6.66
CA ILE A 91 -8.32 -6.13 -5.34
C ILE A 91 -9.78 -5.65 -5.11
N ARG A 92 -10.54 -5.29 -6.15
CA ARG A 92 -11.96 -4.88 -6.05
C ARG A 92 -12.28 -3.70 -5.12
N LEU A 93 -11.29 -2.90 -4.72
CA LEU A 93 -11.48 -1.95 -3.61
C LEU A 93 -12.00 -2.66 -2.33
N GLU A 94 -11.72 -3.95 -2.16
CA GLU A 94 -12.17 -4.74 -1.00
C GLU A 94 -11.46 -4.28 0.28
N ASP A 95 -10.27 -3.70 0.12
CA ASP A 95 -9.57 -2.91 1.13
C ASP A 95 -10.31 -1.61 1.52
N MET A 96 -11.23 -1.13 0.68
CA MET A 96 -12.06 0.07 0.87
C MET A 96 -13.56 -0.26 0.96
N ALA A 97 -13.91 -1.55 1.09
CA ALA A 97 -15.28 -1.98 1.24
C ALA A 97 -15.89 -1.35 2.51
N PRO A 98 -17.12 -0.83 2.44
CA PRO A 98 -17.86 -0.44 3.63
C PRO A 98 -17.95 -1.63 4.59
N PRO A 99 -17.81 -1.43 5.91
CA PRO A 99 -17.89 -2.53 6.89
C PRO A 99 -19.22 -3.27 6.82
N GLU A 100 -20.27 -2.65 6.28
CA GLU A 100 -21.57 -3.29 6.05
C GLU A 100 -21.56 -4.40 4.99
N PHE A 101 -20.51 -4.52 4.17
CA PHE A 101 -20.31 -5.58 3.17
C PHE A 101 -19.40 -6.71 3.65
N LEU A 102 -18.74 -6.55 4.79
CA LEU A 102 -17.75 -7.48 5.32
C LEU A 102 -18.38 -8.32 6.42
N ASP A 103 -18.07 -9.61 6.43
CA ASP A 103 -18.38 -10.46 7.59
C ASP A 103 -17.54 -10.02 8.81
N GLU A 104 -17.98 -10.37 10.03
CA GLU A 104 -17.32 -10.00 11.28
C GLU A 104 -15.87 -10.49 11.32
N TYR A 105 -15.61 -11.68 10.78
CA TYR A 105 -14.25 -12.21 10.63
C TYR A 105 -13.39 -11.38 9.68
N GLU A 106 -13.91 -11.01 8.51
CA GLU A 106 -13.18 -10.24 7.50
C GLU A 106 -12.87 -8.83 7.99
N LEU A 107 -13.84 -8.19 8.65
CA LEU A 107 -13.67 -6.89 9.28
C LEU A 107 -12.57 -6.95 10.37
N ALA A 108 -12.63 -7.95 11.25
CA ALA A 108 -11.61 -8.14 12.29
C ALA A 108 -10.22 -8.37 11.68
N ARG A 109 -10.12 -9.14 10.59
CA ARG A 109 -8.86 -9.37 9.87
C ARG A 109 -8.30 -8.08 9.27
N GLN A 110 -9.14 -7.27 8.61
CA GLN A 110 -8.72 -5.98 8.05
C GLN A 110 -8.27 -5.00 9.15
N LEU A 111 -9.00 -4.93 10.26
CA LEU A 111 -8.64 -4.07 11.38
C LEU A 111 -7.31 -4.49 12.02
N ARG A 112 -7.05 -5.79 12.19
CA ARG A 112 -5.76 -6.29 12.68
C ARG A 112 -4.61 -5.92 11.75
N LEU A 113 -4.79 -6.09 10.43
CA LEU A 113 -3.78 -5.71 9.45
C LEU A 113 -3.49 -4.20 9.50
N ARG A 114 -4.53 -3.36 9.51
CA ARG A 114 -4.36 -1.90 9.62
C ARG A 114 -3.70 -1.48 10.93
N ALA A 115 -4.10 -2.05 12.06
CA ALA A 115 -3.50 -1.77 13.36
C ALA A 115 -2.01 -2.15 13.38
N THR A 116 -1.69 -3.35 12.88
CA THR A 116 -0.30 -3.84 12.80
C THR A 116 0.55 -2.92 11.92
N THR A 117 0.06 -2.58 10.73
CA THR A 117 0.71 -1.65 9.82
C THR A 117 0.92 -0.28 10.49
N THR A 118 -0.09 0.28 11.14
CA THR A 118 0.01 1.55 11.88
C THR A 118 1.04 1.49 13.00
N HIS A 119 1.13 0.39 13.75
CA HIS A 119 2.18 0.22 14.75
C HIS A 119 3.57 0.24 14.12
N PHE A 120 3.77 -0.45 12.99
CA PHE A 120 5.05 -0.40 12.28
C PHE A 120 5.37 1.00 11.73
N TYR A 121 4.37 1.73 11.22
CA TYR A 121 4.51 3.13 10.82
C TYR A 121 5.06 4.00 11.95
N TYR A 122 4.45 3.91 13.15
CA TYR A 122 4.90 4.68 14.29
C TYR A 122 6.28 4.24 14.80
N ALA A 123 6.52 2.93 14.90
CA ALA A 123 7.80 2.41 15.38
C ALA A 123 8.96 2.86 14.48
N ILE A 124 8.83 2.70 13.16
CA ILE A 124 9.87 3.09 12.21
C ILE A 124 9.95 4.61 12.10
N GLY A 125 8.82 5.31 12.06
CA GLY A 125 8.80 6.76 12.06
C GLY A 125 9.54 7.35 13.27
N LEU A 126 9.39 6.74 14.45
CA LEU A 126 10.08 7.14 15.67
C LEU A 126 11.59 6.86 15.60
N VAL A 127 12.01 5.72 15.05
CA VAL A 127 13.43 5.41 14.81
C VAL A 127 14.05 6.45 13.87
N TYR A 128 13.41 6.75 12.74
CA TYR A 128 13.90 7.71 11.76
C TYR A 128 13.93 9.14 12.31
N ALA A 129 12.88 9.54 13.04
CA ALA A 129 12.88 10.82 13.75
C ALA A 129 14.03 10.89 14.76
N GLY A 130 14.28 9.80 15.51
CA GLY A 130 15.43 9.69 16.42
C GLY A 130 16.77 9.83 15.69
N ILE A 131 16.96 9.14 14.56
CA ILE A 131 18.19 9.24 13.75
C ILE A 131 18.43 10.69 13.31
N ILE A 132 17.41 11.37 12.78
CA ILE A 132 17.57 12.76 12.35
C ILE A 132 17.82 13.68 13.55
N THR A 133 17.01 13.61 14.61
CA THR A 133 17.13 14.52 15.76
C THR A 133 18.44 14.31 16.52
N PHE A 134 18.71 13.08 16.98
CA PHE A 134 19.92 12.79 17.76
C PHE A 134 21.17 12.74 16.88
N GLY A 135 21.06 12.21 15.66
CA GLY A 135 22.17 12.18 14.70
C GLY A 135 22.62 13.56 14.27
N SER A 136 21.69 14.52 14.06
CA SER A 136 22.06 15.90 13.73
C SER A 136 22.78 16.59 14.89
N VAL A 137 22.31 16.43 16.13
CA VAL A 137 22.97 17.00 17.32
C VAL A 137 24.37 16.41 17.49
N TRP A 138 24.49 15.09 17.35
CA TRP A 138 25.78 14.40 17.45
C TRP A 138 26.76 14.78 16.33
N ALA A 139 26.29 14.96 15.10
CA ALA A 139 27.09 15.41 13.97
C ALA A 139 27.58 16.86 14.15
N LEU A 140 26.72 17.75 14.66
CA LEU A 140 27.10 19.13 14.98
C LEU A 140 28.17 19.20 16.08
N ASP A 141 28.05 18.39 17.14
CA ASP A 141 29.05 18.28 18.22
C ASP A 141 30.42 17.80 17.70
N ARG A 142 30.41 16.92 16.70
CA ARG A 142 31.61 16.43 15.99
C ARG A 142 32.17 17.41 14.95
N GLY A 143 31.55 18.57 14.76
CA GLY A 143 31.99 19.59 13.80
C GLY A 143 31.80 19.18 12.33
N TRP A 144 30.81 18.35 12.02
CA TRP A 144 30.51 17.96 10.64
C TRP A 144 30.15 19.18 9.78
N ALA A 145 30.51 19.14 8.49
CA ALA A 145 30.17 20.21 7.57
C ALA A 145 28.65 20.22 7.30
N MET A 146 28.11 21.39 6.96
CA MET A 146 26.70 21.53 6.57
C MET A 146 26.31 20.62 5.39
N ARG A 147 27.27 20.30 4.51
CA ARG A 147 27.06 19.36 3.41
C ARG A 147 26.79 17.94 3.91
N ASP A 148 27.56 17.45 4.87
CA ASP A 148 27.40 16.10 5.43
C ASP A 148 26.04 15.95 6.16
N LEU A 149 25.59 17.02 6.82
CA LEU A 149 24.26 17.08 7.44
C LEU A 149 23.14 17.04 6.41
N TYR A 150 23.32 17.70 5.25
CA TYR A 150 22.38 17.64 4.13
C TYR A 150 22.29 16.21 3.57
N ASP A 151 23.43 15.58 3.33
CA ASP A 151 23.50 14.22 2.80
C ASP A 151 22.89 13.19 3.77
N LEU A 152 23.15 13.34 5.08
CA LEU A 152 22.49 12.55 6.13
C LEU A 152 20.97 12.72 6.11
N THR A 153 20.49 13.96 6.05
CA THR A 153 19.05 14.25 6.05
C THR A 153 18.38 13.73 4.79
N TYR A 154 19.01 13.91 3.64
CA TYR A 154 18.51 13.45 2.34
C TYR A 154 18.41 11.92 2.28
N THR A 155 19.50 11.22 2.64
CA THR A 155 19.52 9.74 2.66
C THR A 155 18.51 9.17 3.66
N THR A 156 18.45 9.76 4.85
CA THR A 156 17.53 9.33 5.90
C THR A 156 16.08 9.57 5.50
N GLY A 157 15.76 10.74 4.93
CA GLY A 157 14.43 11.07 4.43
C GLY A 157 13.99 10.19 3.26
N MET A 158 14.89 9.95 2.29
CA MET A 158 14.63 9.08 1.15
C MET A 158 14.37 7.63 1.60
N THR A 159 15.22 7.08 2.47
CA THR A 159 15.05 5.71 2.97
C THR A 159 13.80 5.57 3.84
N MET A 160 13.49 6.57 4.68
CA MET A 160 12.23 6.64 5.43
C MET A 160 11.02 6.59 4.49
N PHE A 161 10.99 7.45 3.47
CA PHE A 161 9.91 7.50 2.48
C PHE A 161 9.68 6.13 1.82
N LEU A 162 10.77 5.43 1.49
CA LEU A 162 10.70 4.11 0.87
C LEU A 162 10.19 3.03 1.86
N ILE A 163 10.73 2.97 3.07
CA ILE A 163 10.28 1.93 4.01
C ILE A 163 8.81 2.11 4.40
N ILE A 164 8.39 3.35 4.63
CA ILE A 164 7.01 3.73 4.96
C ILE A 164 6.06 3.41 3.79
N GLY A 165 6.48 3.66 2.55
CA GLY A 165 5.71 3.29 1.36
C GLY A 165 5.49 1.79 1.25
N LEU A 166 6.53 0.98 1.50
CA LEU A 166 6.44 -0.47 1.49
C LEU A 166 5.48 -1.01 2.57
N ILE A 167 5.58 -0.47 3.79
CA ILE A 167 4.74 -0.89 4.92
C ILE A 167 3.27 -0.58 4.68
N GLY A 168 2.98 0.57 4.07
CA GLY A 168 1.64 0.94 3.63
C GLY A 168 1.05 0.02 2.58
N ALA A 169 1.91 -0.58 1.76
CA ALA A 169 1.48 -1.52 0.74
C ALA A 169 1.09 -2.89 1.33
N ILE A 170 1.61 -3.26 2.51
CA ILE A 170 1.45 -4.62 3.10
C ILE A 170 0.00 -5.10 3.14
N PRO A 171 -1.00 -4.35 3.68
CA PRO A 171 -2.37 -4.84 3.72
C PRO A 171 -2.93 -5.17 2.33
N GLY A 172 -2.64 -4.32 1.35
CA GLY A 172 -3.07 -4.53 -0.04
C GLY A 172 -2.34 -5.70 -0.71
N LEU A 173 -1.03 -5.85 -0.47
CA LEU A 173 -0.26 -6.98 -1.01
C LEU A 173 -0.73 -8.32 -0.42
N VAL A 174 -0.96 -8.37 0.89
CA VAL A 174 -1.51 -9.56 1.57
C VAL A 174 -2.90 -9.89 1.02
N LEU A 175 -3.74 -8.89 0.80
CA LEU A 175 -5.07 -9.09 0.24
C LEU A 175 -5.01 -9.58 -1.22
N ALA A 176 -4.19 -8.97 -2.08
CA ALA A 176 -3.96 -9.45 -3.45
C ALA A 176 -3.45 -10.90 -3.52
N TRP A 177 -2.60 -11.29 -2.55
CA TRP A 177 -2.03 -12.63 -2.48
C TRP A 177 -3.03 -13.70 -2.00
N THR A 178 -3.90 -13.31 -1.08
CA THR A 178 -4.82 -14.23 -0.39
C THR A 178 -6.22 -14.30 -1.00
N LEU A 179 -6.63 -13.32 -1.83
CA LEU A 179 -7.92 -13.35 -2.49
C LEU A 179 -8.11 -14.67 -3.27
N PRO A 180 -9.28 -15.33 -3.17
CA PRO A 180 -9.65 -16.46 -4.03
C PRO A 180 -9.77 -16.04 -5.51
N ASP A 181 -9.76 -17.01 -6.42
CA ASP A 181 -10.08 -16.73 -7.83
C ASP A 181 -11.61 -16.71 -8.00
N PRO A 182 -12.22 -15.73 -8.69
CA PRO A 182 -13.66 -15.79 -8.98
C PRO A 182 -14.12 -17.01 -9.79
N THR A 183 -13.19 -17.77 -10.40
CA THR A 183 -13.48 -19.01 -11.14
C THR A 183 -13.10 -20.28 -10.38
N ASP A 184 -12.91 -20.20 -9.06
CA ASP A 184 -12.60 -21.37 -8.23
C ASP A 184 -13.82 -22.31 -8.18
N PRO A 185 -13.74 -23.55 -8.69
CA PRO A 185 -14.88 -24.48 -8.70
C PRO A 185 -15.41 -24.79 -7.30
N ASP A 186 -14.56 -24.74 -6.28
CA ASP A 186 -14.90 -24.99 -4.87
C ASP A 186 -15.84 -23.90 -4.29
N LEU A 187 -15.86 -22.70 -4.87
CA LEU A 187 -16.80 -21.63 -4.49
C LEU A 187 -18.14 -21.70 -5.25
N LEU A 188 -18.16 -22.40 -6.39
CA LEU A 188 -19.36 -22.60 -7.22
C LEU A 188 -20.16 -23.82 -6.80
N PHE A 189 -19.52 -24.84 -6.21
CA PHE A 189 -20.16 -26.06 -5.71
C PHE A 189 -19.59 -26.48 -4.34
N PRO A 190 -20.00 -25.83 -3.24
CA PRO A 190 -19.45 -26.11 -1.91
C PRO A 190 -19.77 -27.51 -1.35
N ASP A 191 -20.71 -28.27 -1.97
CA ASP A 191 -21.22 -29.56 -1.47
C ASP A 191 -21.04 -30.73 -2.47
N ALA A 192 -19.99 -30.71 -3.30
CA ALA A 192 -19.68 -31.80 -4.23
C ALA A 192 -18.70 -32.83 -3.62
N ASP A 193 -19.03 -33.35 -2.43
CA ASP A 193 -18.48 -34.58 -1.86
C ASP A 193 -19.57 -35.35 -1.10
#